data_AF-A0A2S2R1E2-F1
#
_entry.id   AF-A0A2S2R1E2-F1
#
_cell.length_a   1.000
_cell.length_b   1.000
_cell.length_c   1.000
_cell.angle_alpha   90.00
_cell.angle_beta   90.00
_cell.angle_gamma   90.00
#
_symmetry.space_group_name_H-M   'P 1'
#
loop_
_entity.id
_entity.type
_entity.pdbx_description
1 polymer ?
#
loop_
_entity_poly.entity_id
_entity_poly.type
_entity_poly.pdbx_seq_one_letter_code
_entity_poly.pdbx_strand_id
1 'polypeptide(L)'
;MVPRHIKEEAHYYLEKVKSESSNGMSSNEFLDNLMYLNQSSIKQNKEVFSYLMNKLLDERTYYIGYSRYILMKYANIYGGIIEYGLIPNPKALSKALNFVLVCLSSRPQSKLFDFGIRALNRFHNNLKNRGEFFKNVAAIAHFGKFPSNLISSIAEYRECTTEHVKEEVTNSQQSPVICTPTTTLDPDTRSVDQVKCDFEKLDRTAIGKDRIRSIINNLYVNKIREKSDEIKAIMGEELVQWFAAYLVEQRIQFEFNLQSLYLDLLDQIGNEQLNALIMAKTTENIRLLLDNNTYHNKALHKNLGNWLGLITL
;
A
#
# COMPACT_ATOMS: atom_id res chain seq x y z
N MET A 1 5.49 -18.78 -16.73
CA MET A 1 5.94 -18.87 -15.32
C MET A 1 7.25 -18.11 -15.20
N VAL A 2 7.39 -17.16 -14.27
CA VAL A 2 8.63 -16.37 -14.12
C VAL A 2 9.75 -17.26 -13.56
N PRO A 3 10.94 -17.30 -14.18
CA PRO A 3 12.08 -18.09 -13.72
C PRO A 3 12.50 -17.79 -12.28
N ARG A 4 13.02 -18.80 -11.58
CA ARG A 4 13.40 -18.72 -10.16
C ARG A 4 14.46 -17.65 -9.90
N HIS A 5 15.52 -17.61 -10.71
CA HIS A 5 16.61 -16.65 -10.55
C HIS A 5 16.13 -15.19 -10.66
N ILE A 6 15.17 -14.89 -11.54
CA ILE A 6 14.56 -13.55 -11.66
C ILE A 6 13.82 -13.16 -10.37
N LYS A 7 13.08 -14.10 -9.77
CA LYS A 7 12.36 -13.85 -8.52
C LYS A 7 13.33 -13.60 -7.36
N GLU A 8 14.39 -14.41 -7.27
CA GLU A 8 15.41 -14.30 -6.22
C GLU A 8 16.17 -12.98 -6.33
N GLU A 9 16.55 -12.57 -7.55
CA GLU A 9 17.23 -11.31 -7.78
C GLU A 9 16.35 -10.09 -7.47
N ALA A 10 15.09 -10.08 -7.91
CA ALA A 10 14.15 -9.02 -7.56
C ALA A 10 13.87 -8.96 -6.05
N HIS A 11 13.75 -10.12 -5.39
CA HIS A 11 13.58 -10.18 -3.94
C HIS A 11 14.79 -9.62 -3.21
N TYR A 12 16.01 -9.94 -3.68
CA TYR A 12 17.25 -9.38 -3.14
C TYR A 12 17.24 -7.84 -3.15
N TYR A 13 16.88 -7.22 -4.27
CA TYR A 13 16.81 -5.75 -4.35
C TYR A 13 15.79 -5.16 -3.37
N LEU A 14 14.60 -5.76 -3.25
CA LEU A 14 13.56 -5.28 -2.34
C LEU A 14 13.96 -5.42 -0.87
N GLU A 15 14.51 -6.56 -0.47
CA GLU A 15 15.00 -6.79 0.90
C GLU A 15 16.15 -5.84 1.25
N LYS A 16 17.06 -5.58 0.30
CA LYS A 16 18.14 -4.61 0.49
C LYS A 16 17.63 -3.20 0.73
N VAL A 17 16.58 -2.75 0.02
CA VAL A 17 15.96 -1.45 0.28
C VAL A 17 15.22 -1.41 1.62
N LYS A 18 14.59 -2.53 2.03
CA LYS A 18 13.91 -2.62 3.34
C LYS A 18 14.87 -2.73 4.51
N SER A 19 16.11 -3.17 4.30
CA SER A 19 17.10 -3.30 5.36
C SER A 19 17.45 -1.94 5.97
N GLU A 20 17.35 -1.85 7.30
CA GLU A 20 17.78 -0.71 8.11
C GLU A 20 19.23 -0.84 8.60
N SER A 21 19.91 -1.95 8.26
CA SER A 21 21.32 -2.16 8.59
C SER A 21 22.26 -1.33 7.69
N SER A 22 23.53 -1.20 8.09
CA SER A 22 24.59 -0.60 7.27
C SER A 22 24.79 -1.32 5.93
N ASN A 23 24.34 -2.58 5.81
CA ASN A 23 24.40 -3.38 4.59
C ASN A 23 23.15 -3.21 3.69
N GLY A 24 22.26 -2.28 4.03
CA GLY A 24 21.09 -1.92 3.23
C GLY A 24 21.42 -1.06 2.02
N MET A 25 20.51 -1.02 1.05
CA MET A 25 20.64 -0.25 -0.19
C MET A 25 19.87 1.06 -0.08
N SER A 26 20.48 2.17 -0.45
CA SER A 26 19.84 3.49 -0.50
C SER A 26 18.81 3.60 -1.64
N SER A 27 17.95 4.62 -1.59
CA SER A 27 17.00 4.89 -2.67
C SER A 27 17.67 5.18 -4.02
N ASN A 28 18.80 5.90 -4.00
CA ASN A 28 19.51 6.26 -5.22
C ASN A 28 20.20 5.04 -5.82
N GLU A 29 20.91 4.25 -5.01
CA GLU A 29 21.52 3.00 -5.49
C GLU A 29 20.47 2.05 -6.09
N PHE A 30 19.28 1.94 -5.48
CA PHE A 30 18.21 1.13 -6.04
C PHE A 30 17.71 1.66 -7.39
N LEU A 31 17.56 2.99 -7.53
CA LEU A 31 17.18 3.62 -8.78
C LEU A 31 18.25 3.43 -9.87
N ASP A 32 19.53 3.54 -9.51
CA ASP A 32 20.65 3.31 -10.43
C ASP A 32 20.64 1.87 -10.94
N ASN A 33 20.41 0.90 -10.05
CA ASN A 33 20.23 -0.51 -10.43
C ASN A 33 19.00 -0.71 -11.34
N LEU A 34 17.86 -0.08 -11.03
CA LEU A 34 16.68 -0.14 -11.90
C LEU A 34 16.94 0.43 -13.29
N MET A 35 17.63 1.57 -13.38
CA MET A 35 18.01 2.19 -14.63
C MET A 35 18.94 1.30 -15.44
N TYR A 36 19.96 0.71 -14.79
CA TYR A 36 20.85 -0.27 -15.41
C TYR A 36 20.09 -1.47 -15.96
N LEU A 37 19.18 -2.07 -15.17
CA LEU A 37 18.39 -3.21 -15.61
C LEU A 37 17.48 -2.87 -16.80
N ASN A 38 16.90 -1.66 -16.82
CA ASN A 38 16.04 -1.17 -17.91
C ASN A 38 16.83 -0.95 -19.22
N GLN A 39 18.03 -0.37 -19.12
CA GLN A 39 18.87 -0.03 -20.28
C GLN A 39 19.71 -1.20 -20.78
N SER A 40 19.86 -2.26 -20.00
CA SER A 40 20.66 -3.44 -20.35
C SER A 40 20.17 -4.09 -21.65
N SER A 41 21.10 -4.51 -22.50
CA SER A 41 20.82 -5.32 -23.69
C SER A 41 20.54 -6.79 -23.35
N ILE A 42 20.88 -7.23 -22.13
CA ILE A 42 20.71 -8.60 -21.66
C ILE A 42 19.22 -8.85 -21.38
N LYS A 43 18.64 -9.86 -22.06
CA LYS A 43 17.23 -10.24 -21.91
C LYS A 43 16.85 -10.51 -20.45
N GLN A 44 17.70 -11.24 -19.72
CA GLN A 44 17.48 -11.54 -18.29
C GLN A 44 17.32 -10.27 -17.45
N ASN A 45 18.18 -9.26 -17.64
CA ASN A 45 18.10 -8.00 -16.89
C ASN A 45 16.77 -7.28 -17.13
N LYS A 46 16.27 -7.28 -18.38
CA LYS A 46 14.96 -6.69 -18.71
C LYS A 46 13.80 -7.45 -18.07
N GLU A 47 13.92 -8.77 -17.96
CA GLU A 47 12.92 -9.60 -17.26
C GLU A 47 12.95 -9.35 -15.75
N VAL A 48 14.14 -9.19 -15.14
CA VAL A 48 14.31 -8.76 -13.74
C VAL A 48 13.70 -7.38 -13.53
N PHE A 49 14.00 -6.40 -14.39
CA PHE A 49 13.39 -5.07 -14.33
C PHE A 49 11.86 -5.14 -14.35
N SER A 50 11.29 -5.85 -15.31
CA SER A 50 9.83 -5.96 -15.46
C SER A 50 9.17 -6.59 -14.24
N TYR A 51 9.78 -7.65 -13.70
CA TYR A 51 9.27 -8.33 -12.50
C TYR A 51 9.43 -7.45 -11.24
N LEU A 52 10.59 -6.81 -11.08
CA LEU A 52 10.89 -5.92 -9.96
C LEU A 52 9.98 -4.69 -9.96
N MET A 53 9.72 -4.07 -11.12
CA MET A 53 8.79 -2.94 -11.25
C MET A 53 7.36 -3.32 -10.85
N ASN A 54 6.88 -4.49 -11.29
CA ASN A 54 5.57 -4.99 -10.86
C ASN A 54 5.51 -5.19 -9.35
N LYS A 55 6.53 -5.82 -8.76
CA LYS A 55 6.60 -6.00 -7.31
C LYS A 55 6.69 -4.68 -6.56
N LEU A 56 7.53 -3.75 -7.00
CA LEU A 56 7.65 -2.41 -6.42
C LEU A 56 6.30 -1.66 -6.41
N LEU A 57 5.51 -1.79 -7.48
CA LEU A 57 4.17 -1.20 -7.55
C LEU A 57 3.13 -1.97 -6.73
N ASP A 58 3.27 -3.28 -6.56
CA ASP A 58 2.39 -4.08 -5.69
C ASP A 58 2.65 -3.82 -4.19
N GLU A 59 3.89 -3.46 -3.82
CA GLU A 59 4.32 -3.21 -2.43
C GLU A 59 3.51 -2.14 -1.71
N ARG A 60 2.77 -1.28 -2.44
CA ARG A 60 1.89 -0.24 -1.89
C ARG A 60 0.87 -0.78 -0.89
N THR A 61 0.44 -2.05 -1.04
CA THR A 61 -0.49 -2.71 -0.11
C THR A 61 0.09 -2.90 1.29
N TYR A 62 1.42 -2.86 1.44
CA TYR A 62 2.12 -3.08 2.70
C TYR A 62 2.65 -1.79 3.35
N TYR A 63 2.59 -0.64 2.66
CA TYR A 63 3.26 0.61 3.06
C TYR A 63 2.92 1.11 4.46
N ILE A 64 1.75 0.76 4.98
CA ILE A 64 1.31 1.29 6.26
C ILE A 64 1.98 0.55 7.42
N GLY A 65 2.34 -0.73 7.22
CA GLY A 65 3.17 -1.48 8.16
C GLY A 65 4.65 -1.05 8.15
N TYR A 66 5.07 -0.21 7.21
CA TYR A 66 6.47 0.24 7.15
C TYR A 66 6.77 1.36 8.14
N SER A 67 8.00 1.31 8.68
CA SER A 67 8.59 2.42 9.44
C SER A 67 8.62 3.67 8.55
N ARG A 68 8.58 4.86 9.17
CA ARG A 68 8.67 6.12 8.40
C ARG A 68 9.94 6.15 7.55
N TYR A 69 11.05 5.64 8.08
CA TYR A 69 12.32 5.55 7.37
C TYR A 69 12.21 4.72 6.08
N ILE A 70 11.73 3.47 6.17
CA ILE A 70 11.53 2.60 4.99
C ILE A 70 10.55 3.25 4.01
N LEU A 71 9.44 3.79 4.50
CA LEU A 71 8.44 4.42 3.65
C LEU A 71 9.01 5.62 2.86
N MET A 72 9.87 6.44 3.46
CA MET A 72 10.53 7.54 2.75
C MET A 72 11.53 7.06 1.70
N LYS A 73 12.18 5.90 1.92
CA LYS A 73 13.02 5.27 0.88
C LYS A 73 12.17 4.89 -0.33
N TYR A 74 11.02 4.27 -0.10
CA TYR A 74 10.06 3.96 -1.16
C TYR A 74 9.49 5.21 -1.81
N ALA A 75 9.22 6.29 -1.07
CA ALA A 75 8.72 7.55 -1.62
C ALA A 75 9.71 8.16 -2.62
N ASN A 76 11.01 8.17 -2.28
CA ASN A 76 12.07 8.61 -3.19
C ASN A 76 12.13 7.72 -4.44
N ILE A 77 12.08 6.39 -4.26
CA ILE A 77 12.11 5.45 -5.39
C ILE A 77 10.87 5.67 -6.29
N TYR A 78 9.68 5.80 -5.70
CA TYR A 78 8.43 5.98 -6.42
C TYR A 78 8.40 7.31 -7.20
N GLY A 79 8.93 8.38 -6.61
CA GLY A 79 9.13 9.64 -7.32
C GLY A 79 10.15 9.50 -8.45
N GLY A 80 11.26 8.80 -8.20
CA GLY A 80 12.33 8.58 -9.18
C GLY A 80 11.90 7.75 -10.38
N ILE A 81 11.10 6.69 -10.21
CA ILE A 81 10.60 5.89 -11.35
C ILE A 81 9.67 6.70 -12.26
N ILE A 82 8.95 7.70 -11.72
CA ILE A 82 8.12 8.64 -12.49
C ILE A 82 9.02 9.65 -13.21
N GLU A 83 9.94 10.26 -12.48
CA GLU A 83 10.89 11.26 -12.98
C GLU A 83 11.74 10.74 -14.15
N TYR A 84 12.28 9.53 -14.03
CA TYR A 84 13.11 8.91 -15.05
C TYR A 84 12.31 8.21 -16.16
N GLY A 85 10.97 8.29 -16.14
CA GLY A 85 10.13 7.68 -17.16
C GLY A 85 10.21 6.15 -17.22
N LEU A 86 10.49 5.48 -16.08
CA LEU A 86 10.65 4.02 -16.01
C LEU A 86 9.31 3.27 -16.05
N ILE A 87 8.18 3.98 -16.09
CA ILE A 87 6.84 3.42 -16.25
C ILE A 87 6.36 3.68 -17.69
N PRO A 88 6.66 2.79 -18.65
CA PRO A 88 6.38 3.04 -20.06
C PRO A 88 4.89 2.99 -20.39
N ASN A 89 4.11 2.19 -19.65
CA ASN A 89 2.68 2.04 -19.90
C ASN A 89 1.92 3.28 -19.37
N PRO A 90 1.22 4.05 -20.23
CA PRO A 90 0.50 5.25 -19.81
C PRO A 90 -0.58 5.00 -18.76
N LYS A 91 -1.25 3.84 -18.81
CA LYS A 91 -2.26 3.44 -17.82
C LYS A 91 -1.62 3.16 -16.46
N ALA A 92 -0.48 2.48 -16.45
CA ALA A 92 0.27 2.22 -15.22
C ALA A 92 0.82 3.52 -14.62
N LEU A 93 1.30 4.44 -15.46
CA LEU A 93 1.76 5.76 -15.04
C LEU A 93 0.63 6.59 -14.46
N SER A 94 -0.56 6.62 -15.08
CA SER A 94 -1.72 7.29 -14.51
C SER A 94 -2.13 6.71 -13.16
N LYS A 95 -2.06 5.38 -12.97
CA LYS A 95 -2.28 4.75 -11.66
C LYS A 95 -1.22 5.17 -10.63
N ALA A 96 0.04 5.32 -11.04
CA ALA A 96 1.12 5.76 -10.16
C ALA A 96 0.95 7.22 -9.74
N LEU A 97 0.62 8.11 -10.68
CA LEU A 97 0.30 9.51 -10.39
C LEU A 97 -0.92 9.63 -9.48
N ASN A 98 -2.00 8.89 -9.75
CA ASN A 98 -3.17 8.89 -8.88
C ASN A 98 -2.83 8.43 -7.46
N PHE A 99 -1.95 7.43 -7.31
CA PHE A 99 -1.48 7.03 -5.99
C PHE A 99 -0.73 8.16 -5.26
N VAL A 100 0.15 8.89 -5.95
CA VAL A 100 0.80 10.08 -5.35
C VAL A 100 -0.24 11.14 -4.97
N LEU A 101 -1.25 11.40 -5.80
CA LEU A 101 -2.34 12.33 -5.49
C LEU A 101 -3.10 11.92 -4.21
N VAL A 102 -3.37 10.63 -4.04
CA VAL A 102 -4.03 10.10 -2.85
C VAL A 102 -3.15 10.26 -1.60
N CYS A 103 -1.85 9.99 -1.72
CA CYS A 103 -0.88 10.28 -0.65
C CYS A 103 -0.87 11.76 -0.28
N LEU A 104 -0.84 12.67 -1.26
CA LEU A 104 -0.88 14.12 -1.03
C LEU A 104 -2.20 14.60 -0.39
N SER A 105 -3.30 13.91 -0.68
CA SER A 105 -4.63 14.20 -0.12
C SER A 105 -4.82 13.61 1.29
N SER A 106 -3.85 12.83 1.80
CA SER A 106 -3.90 12.28 3.15
C SER A 106 -3.72 13.38 4.20
N ARG A 107 -4.08 13.08 5.46
CA ARG A 107 -3.94 14.01 6.59
C ARG A 107 -2.52 14.62 6.65
N PRO A 108 -2.38 15.95 6.77
CA PRO A 108 -1.06 16.58 6.90
C PRO A 108 -0.24 15.94 8.03
N GLN A 109 1.08 15.84 7.82
CA GLN A 109 2.04 15.22 8.75
C GLN A 109 1.91 13.70 8.93
N SER A 110 0.98 13.03 8.24
CA SER A 110 0.93 11.57 8.19
C SER A 110 2.10 10.99 7.37
N LYS A 111 2.48 9.73 7.65
CA LYS A 111 3.52 9.01 6.89
C LYS A 111 3.24 9.01 5.38
N LEU A 112 1.97 8.89 4.98
CA LEU A 112 1.54 8.89 3.58
C LEU A 112 1.53 10.29 2.97
N PHE A 113 1.18 11.32 3.73
CA PHE A 113 1.34 12.70 3.27
C PHE A 113 2.81 13.01 2.99
N ASP A 114 3.71 12.66 3.90
CA ASP A 114 5.15 12.82 3.70
C ASP A 114 5.65 12.04 2.49
N PHE A 115 5.10 10.84 2.24
CA PHE A 115 5.40 10.05 1.05
C PHE A 115 5.02 10.83 -0.20
N GLY A 116 3.80 11.37 -0.24
CA GLY A 116 3.30 12.16 -1.37
C GLY A 116 4.18 13.36 -1.65
N ILE A 117 4.53 14.13 -0.61
CA ILE A 117 5.41 15.30 -0.72
C ILE A 117 6.80 14.90 -1.24
N ARG A 118 7.40 13.86 -0.66
CA ARG A 118 8.73 13.37 -1.06
C ARG A 118 8.75 12.89 -2.51
N ALA A 119 7.73 12.14 -2.93
CA ALA A 119 7.60 11.66 -4.30
C ALA A 119 7.37 12.81 -5.28
N LEU A 120 6.44 13.73 -4.98
CA LEU A 120 6.17 14.91 -5.82
C LEU A 120 7.41 15.78 -5.99
N ASN A 121 8.20 15.96 -4.94
CA ASN A 121 9.45 16.73 -4.98
C ASN A 121 10.53 16.16 -5.91
N ARG A 122 10.40 14.90 -6.35
CA ARG A 122 11.30 14.30 -7.36
C ARG A 122 10.92 14.72 -8.77
N PHE A 123 9.64 14.68 -9.12
CA PHE A 123 9.21 14.79 -10.52
C PHE A 123 8.48 16.10 -10.87
N HIS A 124 8.26 17.01 -9.91
CA HIS A 124 7.47 18.23 -10.17
C HIS A 124 7.99 19.08 -11.33
N ASN A 125 9.30 19.09 -11.60
CA ASN A 125 9.91 19.86 -12.70
C ASN A 125 9.89 19.14 -14.06
N ASN A 126 9.67 17.82 -14.09
CA ASN A 126 9.84 16.99 -15.29
C ASN A 126 8.51 16.59 -15.95
N LEU A 127 7.36 16.93 -15.36
CA LEU A 127 6.04 16.60 -15.91
C LEU A 127 5.56 17.64 -16.93
N LYS A 128 6.29 17.81 -18.03
CA LYS A 128 5.74 18.47 -19.22
C LYS A 128 4.53 17.65 -19.71
N ASN A 129 3.39 18.30 -19.96
CA ASN A 129 2.13 17.70 -20.48
C ASN A 129 1.23 16.93 -19.49
N ARG A 130 1.29 17.16 -18.17
CA ARG A 130 0.35 16.57 -17.18
C ARG A 130 -0.43 17.62 -16.39
N GLY A 131 -0.93 18.65 -17.07
CA GLY A 131 -1.66 19.76 -16.46
C GLY A 131 -2.84 19.31 -15.58
N GLU A 132 -3.54 18.24 -15.95
CA GLU A 132 -4.65 17.71 -15.16
C GLU A 132 -4.23 17.15 -13.79
N PHE A 133 -3.08 16.49 -13.70
CA PHE A 133 -2.54 16.02 -12.42
C PHE A 133 -2.26 17.21 -11.48
N PHE A 134 -1.59 18.25 -11.99
CA PHE A 134 -1.27 19.44 -11.19
C PHE A 134 -2.52 20.26 -10.83
N LYS A 135 -3.53 20.31 -11.71
CA LYS A 135 -4.85 20.87 -11.38
C LYS A 135 -5.47 20.15 -10.19
N ASN A 136 -5.43 18.82 -10.17
CA ASN A 136 -5.96 18.02 -9.07
C ASN A 136 -5.15 18.20 -7.77
N VAL A 137 -3.82 18.27 -7.85
CA VAL A 137 -2.96 18.54 -6.68
C VAL A 137 -3.29 19.89 -6.06
N ALA A 138 -3.45 20.93 -6.89
CA ALA A 138 -3.77 22.27 -6.42
C ALA A 138 -5.23 22.44 -5.97
N ALA A 139 -6.10 21.45 -6.19
CA ALA A 139 -7.46 21.40 -5.67
C ALA A 139 -7.55 20.73 -4.28
N ILE A 140 -6.45 20.19 -3.75
CA ILE A 140 -6.42 19.58 -2.42
C ILE A 140 -6.72 20.65 -1.36
N ALA A 141 -7.64 20.36 -0.43
CA ALA A 141 -8.11 21.32 0.59
C ALA A 141 -6.97 21.92 1.42
N HIS A 142 -5.95 21.12 1.74
CA HIS A 142 -4.75 21.55 2.49
C HIS A 142 -3.54 21.84 1.60
N PHE A 143 -3.72 22.15 0.31
CA PHE A 143 -2.63 22.50 -0.61
C PHE A 143 -1.75 23.65 -0.08
N GLY A 144 -2.34 24.63 0.61
CA GLY A 144 -1.60 25.74 1.25
C GLY A 144 -0.61 25.31 2.35
N LYS A 145 -0.64 24.04 2.79
CA LYS A 145 0.33 23.49 3.75
C LYS A 145 1.51 22.77 3.08
N PHE A 146 1.59 22.78 1.75
CA PHE A 146 2.67 22.14 1.02
C PHE A 146 3.95 22.97 1.14
N PRO A 147 5.14 22.36 0.94
CA PRO A 147 6.39 23.11 0.82
C PRO A 147 6.32 24.20 -0.25
N SER A 148 6.85 25.38 0.06
CA SER A 148 6.73 26.57 -0.81
C SER A 148 7.29 26.34 -2.22
N ASN A 149 8.37 25.56 -2.35
CA ASN A 149 8.94 25.23 -3.65
C ASN A 149 7.95 24.45 -4.54
N LEU A 150 7.16 23.55 -3.96
CA LEU A 150 6.15 22.79 -4.71
C LEU A 150 4.96 23.66 -5.08
N ILE A 151 4.52 24.54 -4.17
CA ILE A 151 3.45 25.49 -4.44
C ILE A 151 3.83 26.40 -5.61
N SER A 152 5.03 26.99 -5.58
CA SER A 152 5.53 27.86 -6.64
C SER A 152 5.62 27.15 -7.98
N SER A 153 6.24 25.95 -8.04
CA SER A 153 6.34 25.20 -9.31
C SER A 153 4.96 24.85 -9.89
N ILE A 154 4.00 24.46 -9.04
CA ILE A 154 2.66 24.10 -9.50
C ILE A 154 1.86 25.33 -9.96
N ALA A 155 2.09 26.49 -9.33
CA ALA A 155 1.50 27.76 -9.76
C ALA A 155 2.05 28.20 -11.12
N GLU A 156 3.36 28.10 -11.35
CA GLU A 156 4.01 28.41 -12.63
C GLU A 156 3.43 27.59 -13.80
N TYR A 157 3.12 26.31 -13.57
CA TYR A 157 2.43 25.47 -14.56
C TYR A 157 1.03 25.96 -14.94
N ARG A 158 0.31 26.62 -14.02
CA ARG A 158 -1.02 27.19 -14.32
C ARG A 158 -0.91 28.39 -15.26
N GLU A 159 0.13 29.21 -15.11
CA GLU A 159 0.34 30.40 -15.93
C GLU A 159 0.81 30.03 -17.35
N CYS A 160 1.79 29.13 -17.46
CA CYS A 160 2.30 28.66 -18.77
C CYS A 160 1.25 27.93 -19.63
N THR A 161 0.27 27.26 -19.01
CA THR A 161 -0.81 26.57 -19.76
C THR A 161 -1.93 27.51 -20.23
N THR A 162 -2.02 28.72 -19.69
CA THR A 162 -3.00 29.74 -20.12
C THR A 162 -2.52 30.60 -21.28
N GLU A 163 -1.21 30.71 -21.52
CA GLU A 163 -0.65 31.51 -22.63
C GLU A 163 -0.71 30.77 -23.98
N HIS A 164 -0.47 29.45 -24.01
CA HIS A 164 -0.48 28.68 -25.26
C HIS A 164 -1.85 28.41 -25.89
N VAL A 165 -2.96 28.77 -25.22
CA VAL A 165 -4.32 28.65 -25.81
C VAL A 165 -4.72 29.89 -26.61
N LYS A 166 -3.99 31.01 -26.50
CA LYS A 166 -4.36 32.28 -27.13
C LYS A 166 -3.72 32.57 -28.49
N GLU A 167 -2.71 31.82 -28.92
CA GLU A 167 -1.94 32.13 -30.15
C GLU A 167 -2.34 31.32 -31.40
N GLU A 168 -3.21 30.30 -31.32
CA GLU A 168 -3.64 29.48 -32.48
C GLU A 168 -5.03 29.81 -33.03
N VAL A 169 -5.51 31.06 -32.91
CA VAL A 169 -6.72 31.51 -33.64
C VAL A 169 -6.34 32.58 -34.67
N THR A 170 -5.63 32.15 -35.71
CA THR A 170 -5.37 32.97 -36.90
C THR A 170 -6.59 33.00 -37.83
N ASN A 171 -7.02 34.22 -38.13
CA ASN A 171 -7.39 34.76 -39.44
C ASN A 171 -7.97 33.83 -40.55
N SER A 172 -9.12 34.28 -41.05
CA SER A 172 -9.62 34.30 -42.45
C SER A 172 -10.16 33.02 -43.13
N GLN A 173 -11.50 32.95 -43.17
CA GLN A 173 -12.41 32.89 -44.34
C GLN A 173 -12.35 31.71 -45.36
N GLN A 174 -13.37 30.82 -45.23
CA GLN A 174 -14.31 30.24 -46.24
C GLN A 174 -13.77 29.64 -47.56
N SER A 175 -13.73 28.30 -47.75
CA SER A 175 -14.80 27.34 -48.18
C SER A 175 -14.67 26.95 -49.68
N PRO A 176 -15.25 25.85 -50.22
CA PRO A 176 -15.78 24.60 -49.61
C PRO A 176 -15.37 23.30 -50.37
N VAL A 177 -15.40 22.12 -49.72
CA VAL A 177 -15.72 20.84 -50.40
C VAL A 177 -16.59 19.96 -49.49
N ILE A 178 -17.66 19.44 -50.08
CA ILE A 178 -18.79 18.70 -49.51
C ILE A 178 -18.45 17.20 -49.40
N CYS A 179 -18.86 16.54 -48.29
CA CYS A 179 -19.69 15.31 -48.33
C CYS A 179 -20.03 14.75 -46.94
N THR A 180 -21.33 14.77 -46.65
CA THR A 180 -22.20 13.81 -45.92
C THR A 180 -21.92 13.42 -44.44
N PRO A 181 -22.92 13.59 -43.54
CA PRO A 181 -22.89 13.06 -42.18
C PRO A 181 -23.70 11.75 -42.09
N THR A 182 -23.18 10.72 -41.43
CA THR A 182 -23.98 9.76 -40.62
C THR A 182 -23.00 8.96 -39.77
N THR A 183 -22.80 9.35 -38.52
CA THR A 183 -22.47 8.38 -37.47
C THR A 183 -23.21 8.75 -36.20
N THR A 184 -24.11 7.84 -35.87
CA THR A 184 -24.88 7.62 -34.67
C THR A 184 -24.08 7.91 -33.39
N LEU A 185 -24.76 8.56 -32.45
CA LEU A 185 -24.41 8.60 -31.04
C LEU A 185 -24.24 7.17 -30.50
N ASP A 186 -23.11 6.89 -29.84
CA ASP A 186 -23.02 5.85 -28.82
C ASP A 186 -22.43 6.48 -27.54
N PRO A 187 -23.20 6.51 -26.43
CA PRO A 187 -22.72 6.93 -25.12
C PRO A 187 -22.28 5.70 -24.34
N ASP A 188 -20.99 5.37 -24.38
CA ASP A 188 -20.45 4.33 -23.49
C ASP A 188 -19.15 4.83 -22.83
N THR A 189 -19.26 5.93 -22.09
CA THR A 189 -18.28 6.25 -21.04
C THR A 189 -18.67 5.44 -19.81
N ARG A 190 -18.35 4.15 -19.82
CA ARG A 190 -18.45 3.32 -18.62
C ARG A 190 -17.42 3.84 -17.62
N SER A 191 -17.97 4.43 -16.57
CA SER A 191 -17.40 4.68 -15.26
C SER A 191 -16.24 3.75 -14.98
N VAL A 192 -15.02 4.31 -14.99
CA VAL A 192 -13.85 3.61 -14.46
C VAL A 192 -14.12 3.41 -12.98
N ASP A 193 -14.44 2.17 -12.60
CA ASP A 193 -14.58 1.74 -11.21
C ASP A 193 -13.39 2.27 -10.42
N GLN A 194 -13.66 3.29 -9.62
CA GLN A 194 -12.80 3.75 -8.57
C GLN A 194 -12.72 2.61 -7.55
N VAL A 195 -11.74 1.74 -7.71
CA VAL A 195 -11.22 1.00 -6.56
C VAL A 195 -10.61 2.05 -5.64
N LYS A 196 -11.46 2.60 -4.78
CA LYS A 196 -11.11 3.54 -3.73
C LYS A 196 -10.30 2.75 -2.72
N CYS A 197 -8.98 2.68 -2.90
CA CYS A 197 -8.11 2.32 -1.81
C CYS A 197 -8.26 3.42 -0.75
N ASP A 198 -9.16 3.23 0.21
CA ASP A 198 -9.35 4.15 1.33
C ASP A 198 -8.12 4.06 2.24
N PHE A 199 -7.07 4.83 1.91
CA PHE A 199 -5.85 4.87 2.71
C PHE A 199 -6.10 5.34 4.14
N GLU A 200 -7.15 6.13 4.40
CA GLU A 200 -7.56 6.42 5.77
C GLU A 200 -8.06 5.19 6.51
N LYS A 201 -8.78 4.28 5.83
CA LYS A 201 -9.20 3.00 6.39
C LYS A 201 -7.97 2.14 6.65
N LEU A 202 -7.02 2.10 5.71
CA LEU A 202 -5.81 1.29 5.81
C LEU A 202 -4.83 1.83 6.89
N ASP A 203 -4.71 3.14 7.07
CA ASP A 203 -3.94 3.82 8.13
C ASP A 203 -4.56 3.55 9.51
N ARG A 204 -5.90 3.63 9.63
CA ARG A 204 -6.64 3.22 10.85
C ARG A 204 -6.45 1.72 11.13
N THR A 205 -6.51 0.87 10.11
CA THR A 205 -6.29 -0.58 10.26
C THR A 205 -4.89 -0.84 10.82
N ALA A 206 -3.82 -0.29 10.26
CA ALA A 206 -2.48 -0.60 10.77
C ALA A 206 -2.20 -0.02 12.17
N ILE A 207 -2.65 1.21 12.45
CA ILE A 207 -2.58 1.77 13.81
C ILE A 207 -3.33 0.84 14.78
N GLY A 208 -4.48 0.30 14.36
CA GLY A 208 -5.22 -0.69 15.12
C GLY A 208 -4.41 -1.98 15.36
N LYS A 209 -3.73 -2.52 14.34
CA LYS A 209 -2.88 -3.73 14.45
C LYS A 209 -1.77 -3.55 15.48
N ASP A 210 -1.06 -2.42 15.43
CA ASP A 210 0.04 -2.14 16.35
C ASP A 210 -0.47 -1.86 17.78
N ARG A 211 -1.63 -1.21 17.92
CA ARG A 211 -2.27 -1.02 19.23
C ARG A 211 -2.68 -2.36 19.84
N ILE A 212 -3.33 -3.24 19.08
CA ILE A 212 -3.71 -4.58 19.54
C ILE A 212 -2.47 -5.37 19.95
N ARG A 213 -1.38 -5.38 19.16
CA ARG A 213 -0.11 -6.04 19.56
C ARG A 213 0.43 -5.52 20.88
N SER A 214 0.44 -4.20 21.05
CA SER A 214 0.90 -3.56 22.29
C SER A 214 0.05 -3.97 23.49
N ILE A 215 -1.28 -4.05 23.30
CA ILE A 215 -2.21 -4.52 24.33
C ILE A 215 -1.94 -5.98 24.70
N ILE A 216 -1.86 -6.88 23.72
CA ILE A 216 -1.64 -8.31 23.95
C ILE A 216 -0.29 -8.57 24.62
N ASN A 217 0.76 -7.84 24.26
CA ASN A 217 2.08 -7.93 24.91
C ASN A 217 2.06 -7.56 26.39
N ASN A 218 1.14 -6.68 26.80
CA ASN A 218 1.07 -6.14 28.16
C ASN A 218 -0.25 -6.50 28.84
N LEU A 219 -0.83 -7.64 28.46
CA LEU A 219 -2.11 -8.12 28.98
C LEU A 219 -1.90 -8.84 30.32
N TYR A 220 -2.68 -8.44 31.32
CA TYR A 220 -2.71 -9.03 32.65
C TYR A 220 -4.15 -9.18 33.11
N VAL A 221 -4.42 -10.14 34.00
CA VAL A 221 -5.77 -10.47 34.49
C VAL A 221 -6.54 -9.24 34.98
N ASN A 222 -5.90 -8.36 35.75
CA ASN A 222 -6.53 -7.16 36.29
C ASN A 222 -6.76 -6.03 35.27
N LYS A 223 -6.22 -6.15 34.05
CA LYS A 223 -6.36 -5.14 32.98
C LYS A 223 -7.29 -5.58 31.85
N ILE A 224 -7.84 -6.80 31.90
CA ILE A 224 -8.68 -7.36 30.83
C ILE A 224 -9.81 -6.40 30.43
N ARG A 225 -10.55 -5.87 31.41
CA ARG A 225 -11.68 -4.96 31.14
C ARG A 225 -11.24 -3.71 30.37
N GLU A 226 -10.28 -2.96 30.92
CA GLU A 226 -9.73 -1.76 30.29
C GLU A 226 -9.23 -2.05 28.87
N LYS A 227 -8.44 -3.11 28.70
CA LYS A 227 -7.82 -3.47 27.43
C LYS A 227 -8.83 -3.98 26.39
N SER A 228 -9.85 -4.69 26.83
CA SER A 228 -10.94 -5.13 25.96
C SER A 228 -11.73 -3.94 25.40
N ASP A 229 -11.99 -2.91 26.22
CA ASP A 229 -12.73 -1.71 25.80
C ASP A 229 -11.91 -0.88 24.81
N GLU A 230 -10.59 -0.79 25.01
CA GLU A 230 -9.68 -0.19 24.04
C GLU A 230 -9.70 -0.94 22.70
N ILE A 231 -9.70 -2.27 22.73
CA ILE A 231 -9.76 -3.10 21.53
C ILE A 231 -11.10 -2.91 20.80
N LYS A 232 -12.23 -2.88 21.53
CA LYS A 232 -13.56 -2.61 20.96
C LYS A 232 -13.63 -1.26 20.26
N ALA A 233 -13.05 -0.23 20.86
CA ALA A 233 -13.09 1.13 20.33
C ALA A 233 -12.40 1.29 18.95
N ILE A 234 -11.46 0.40 18.62
CA ILE A 234 -10.69 0.44 17.37
C ILE A 234 -11.07 -0.69 16.39
N MET A 235 -12.04 -1.55 16.74
CA MET A 235 -12.35 -2.77 16.01
C MET A 235 -13.20 -2.51 14.76
N GLY A 236 -12.56 -2.55 13.58
CA GLY A 236 -13.22 -2.57 12.27
C GLY A 236 -13.21 -3.95 11.62
N GLU A 237 -14.02 -4.17 10.58
CA GLU A 237 -14.21 -5.48 9.91
C GLU A 237 -12.89 -6.15 9.45
N GLU A 238 -11.97 -5.38 8.85
CA GLU A 238 -10.65 -5.86 8.41
C GLU A 238 -9.73 -6.19 9.60
N LEU A 239 -9.86 -5.44 10.69
CA LEU A 239 -9.10 -5.66 11.93
C LEU A 239 -9.57 -6.91 12.67
N VAL A 240 -10.87 -7.22 12.63
CA VAL A 240 -11.42 -8.46 13.21
C VAL A 240 -10.80 -9.69 12.55
N GLN A 241 -10.79 -9.72 11.22
CA GLN A 241 -10.18 -10.83 10.47
C GLN A 241 -8.70 -10.98 10.76
N TRP A 242 -7.95 -9.87 10.76
CA TRP A 242 -6.53 -9.90 11.08
C TRP A 242 -6.28 -10.31 12.53
N PHE A 243 -7.07 -9.82 13.49
CA PHE A 243 -6.87 -10.11 14.90
C PHE A 243 -7.10 -11.58 15.20
N ALA A 244 -8.11 -12.21 14.59
CA ALA A 244 -8.33 -13.65 14.68
C ALA A 244 -7.10 -14.44 14.21
N ALA A 245 -6.58 -14.10 13.02
CA ALA A 245 -5.37 -14.73 12.48
C ALA A 245 -4.15 -14.51 13.38
N TYR A 246 -3.91 -13.27 13.80
CA TYR A 246 -2.80 -12.90 14.68
C TYR A 246 -2.84 -13.66 16.00
N LEU A 247 -3.99 -13.71 16.68
CA LEU A 247 -4.10 -14.34 17.99
C LEU A 247 -3.84 -15.85 17.89
N VAL A 248 -4.41 -16.53 16.88
CA VAL A 248 -4.23 -17.98 16.71
C VAL A 248 -2.79 -18.32 16.28
N GLU A 249 -2.30 -17.65 15.22
CA GLU A 249 -1.05 -17.99 14.56
C GLU A 249 0.18 -17.37 15.24
N GLN A 250 0.05 -16.36 16.09
CA GLN A 250 1.22 -15.72 16.71
C GLN A 250 1.25 -15.84 18.22
N ARG A 251 0.13 -16.23 18.86
CA ARG A 251 0.04 -16.34 20.33
C ARG A 251 -0.40 -17.70 20.79
N ILE A 252 -1.65 -18.08 20.51
CA ILE A 252 -2.29 -19.29 21.04
C ILE A 252 -1.46 -20.54 20.78
N GLN A 253 -0.91 -20.68 19.56
CA GLN A 253 -0.13 -21.86 19.22
C GLN A 253 1.22 -21.95 19.94
N PHE A 254 1.71 -20.88 20.57
CA PHE A 254 2.99 -20.80 21.26
C PHE A 254 2.87 -20.58 22.79
N GLU A 255 1.79 -19.96 23.25
CA GLU A 255 1.65 -19.42 24.61
C GLU A 255 0.56 -20.17 25.41
N PHE A 256 0.77 -21.48 25.64
CA PHE A 256 -0.19 -22.36 26.32
C PHE A 256 -0.76 -21.79 27.64
N ASN A 257 0.13 -21.24 28.49
CA ASN A 257 -0.24 -20.73 29.82
C ASN A 257 -1.10 -19.47 29.78
N LEU A 258 -1.19 -18.78 28.64
CA LEU A 258 -1.97 -17.56 28.48
C LEU A 258 -3.30 -17.81 27.77
N GLN A 259 -3.61 -19.04 27.39
CA GLN A 259 -4.84 -19.36 26.67
C GLN A 259 -6.10 -18.96 27.46
N SER A 260 -6.20 -19.30 28.75
CA SER A 260 -7.35 -18.86 29.57
C SER A 260 -7.47 -17.33 29.64
N LEU A 261 -6.34 -16.61 29.71
CA LEU A 261 -6.35 -15.15 29.69
C LEU A 261 -6.87 -14.59 28.35
N TYR A 262 -6.57 -15.24 27.23
CA TYR A 262 -7.12 -14.87 25.93
C TYR A 262 -8.60 -15.19 25.80
N LEU A 263 -9.06 -16.31 26.39
CA LEU A 263 -10.48 -16.62 26.43
C LEU A 263 -11.26 -15.54 27.19
N ASP A 264 -10.79 -15.18 28.39
CA ASP A 264 -11.38 -14.10 29.19
C ASP A 264 -11.41 -12.76 28.43
N LEU A 265 -10.35 -12.46 27.66
CA LEU A 265 -10.31 -11.28 26.80
C LEU A 265 -11.38 -11.33 25.70
N LEU A 266 -11.55 -12.47 25.04
CA LEU A 266 -12.52 -12.65 23.95
C LEU A 266 -13.96 -12.58 24.46
N ASP A 267 -14.23 -13.21 25.61
CA ASP A 267 -15.52 -13.13 26.29
C ASP A 267 -15.86 -11.70 26.67
N GLN A 268 -14.87 -10.96 27.19
CA GLN A 268 -15.04 -9.56 27.51
C GLN A 268 -15.22 -8.69 26.26
N ILE A 269 -14.58 -9.02 25.12
CA ILE A 269 -14.79 -8.34 23.84
C ILE A 269 -16.20 -8.59 23.30
N GLY A 270 -16.73 -9.81 23.44
CA GLY A 270 -18.11 -10.16 23.09
C GLY A 270 -18.44 -9.97 21.60
N ASN A 271 -17.45 -10.15 20.71
CA ASN A 271 -17.63 -10.00 19.26
C ASN A 271 -17.82 -11.38 18.61
N GLU A 272 -19.06 -11.70 18.21
CA GLU A 272 -19.42 -13.00 17.63
C GLU A 272 -18.66 -13.29 16.32
N GLN A 273 -18.45 -12.27 15.48
CA GLN A 273 -17.70 -12.42 14.23
C GLN A 273 -16.24 -12.79 14.51
N LEU A 274 -15.62 -12.14 15.51
CA LEU A 274 -14.26 -12.47 15.94
C LEU A 274 -14.18 -13.90 16.45
N ASN A 275 -15.14 -14.33 17.28
CA ASN A 275 -15.17 -15.67 17.85
C ASN A 275 -15.31 -16.75 16.76
N ALA A 276 -16.21 -16.52 15.79
CA ALA A 276 -16.38 -17.41 14.63
C ALA A 276 -15.09 -17.52 13.80
N LEU A 277 -14.40 -16.40 13.58
CA LEU A 277 -13.14 -16.38 12.83
C LEU A 277 -11.99 -17.05 13.60
N ILE A 278 -11.93 -16.89 14.92
CA ILE A 278 -10.95 -17.58 15.76
C ILE A 278 -11.18 -19.10 15.71
N MET A 279 -12.42 -19.56 15.80
CA MET A 279 -12.76 -20.97 15.66
C MET A 279 -12.34 -21.50 14.28
N ALA A 280 -12.75 -20.82 13.21
CA ALA A 280 -12.41 -21.21 11.84
C ALA A 280 -10.89 -21.29 11.63
N LYS A 281 -10.15 -20.29 12.11
CA LYS A 281 -8.68 -20.22 11.99
C LYS A 281 -7.98 -21.28 12.86
N THR A 282 -8.52 -21.59 14.03
CA THR A 282 -8.02 -22.68 14.88
C THR A 282 -8.16 -24.02 14.15
N THR A 283 -9.34 -24.29 13.59
CA THR A 283 -9.59 -25.52 12.84
C THR A 283 -8.74 -25.62 11.57
N GLU A 284 -8.56 -24.51 10.83
CA GLU A 284 -7.69 -24.45 9.65
C GLU A 284 -6.24 -24.82 10.00
N ASN A 285 -5.69 -24.23 11.07
CA ASN A 285 -4.32 -24.52 11.51
C ASN A 285 -4.17 -25.98 11.97
N ILE A 286 -5.14 -26.54 12.69
CA ILE A 286 -5.12 -27.96 13.07
C ILE A 286 -5.15 -28.85 11.83
N ARG A 287 -6.02 -28.57 10.84
CA ARG A 287 -6.04 -29.33 9.58
C ARG A 287 -4.69 -29.29 8.87
N LEU A 288 -4.10 -28.10 8.72
CA LEU A 288 -2.78 -27.95 8.09
C LEU A 288 -1.67 -28.73 8.82
N LEU A 289 -1.73 -28.84 10.15
CA LEU A 289 -0.78 -29.64 10.92
C LEU A 289 -0.97 -31.14 10.70
N LEU A 290 -2.21 -31.60 10.56
CA LEU A 290 -2.53 -33.01 10.28
C LEU A 290 -2.14 -33.39 8.83
N ASP A 291 -2.43 -32.52 7.86
CA ASP A 291 -2.19 -32.78 6.43
C ASP A 291 -0.70 -32.80 6.08
N ASN A 292 0.10 -31.94 6.71
CA ASN A 292 1.54 -31.82 6.41
C ASN A 292 2.41 -32.86 7.15
N ASN A 293 1.81 -33.86 7.81
CA ASN A 293 2.52 -34.85 8.64
C ASN A 293 3.52 -34.22 9.64
N THR A 294 3.23 -33.00 10.13
CA THR A 294 4.06 -32.29 11.11
C THR A 294 3.85 -32.83 12.54
N TYR A 295 3.72 -34.15 12.68
CA TYR A 295 3.60 -34.87 13.96
C TYR A 295 4.78 -34.60 14.92
N HIS A 296 5.90 -34.13 14.38
CA HIS A 296 7.07 -33.76 15.15
C HIS A 296 6.84 -32.53 16.04
N ASN A 297 5.86 -31.68 15.73
CA ASN A 297 5.56 -30.50 16.54
C ASN A 297 4.43 -30.76 17.54
N LYS A 298 4.70 -31.66 18.50
CA LYS A 298 3.75 -32.08 19.54
C LYS A 298 3.23 -30.91 20.39
N ALA A 299 4.05 -29.87 20.57
CA ALA A 299 3.67 -28.67 21.33
C ALA A 299 2.55 -27.89 20.61
N LEU A 300 2.67 -27.68 19.29
CA LEU A 300 1.64 -26.97 18.51
C LEU A 300 0.30 -27.71 18.53
N HIS A 301 0.32 -29.04 18.35
CA HIS A 301 -0.88 -29.88 18.41
C HIS A 301 -1.55 -29.80 19.79
N LYS A 302 -0.76 -29.90 20.87
CA LYS A 302 -1.27 -29.77 22.24
C LYS A 302 -1.89 -28.39 22.46
N ASN A 303 -1.21 -27.33 22.04
CA ASN A 303 -1.65 -25.96 22.26
C ASN A 303 -2.95 -25.66 21.50
N LEU A 304 -3.02 -25.97 20.22
CA LEU A 304 -4.21 -25.74 19.41
C LEU A 304 -5.37 -26.67 19.79
N GLY A 305 -5.08 -27.93 20.16
CA GLY A 305 -6.10 -28.86 20.64
C GLY A 305 -6.72 -28.42 21.97
N ASN A 306 -5.89 -27.98 22.93
CA ASN A 306 -6.38 -27.40 24.18
C ASN A 306 -7.20 -26.14 23.94
N TRP A 307 -6.70 -25.25 23.08
CA TRP A 307 -7.42 -24.03 22.71
C TRP A 307 -8.78 -24.32 22.07
N LEU A 308 -8.84 -25.28 21.15
CA LEU A 308 -10.09 -25.69 20.53
C LEU A 308 -11.09 -26.20 21.59
N GLY A 309 -10.61 -26.98 22.57
CA GLY A 309 -11.43 -27.40 23.70
C GLY A 309 -11.98 -26.22 24.49
N LEU A 310 -11.11 -25.26 24.85
CA LEU A 310 -11.50 -24.06 25.61
C LEU A 310 -12.56 -23.20 24.92
N ILE A 311 -12.54 -23.09 23.59
CA ILE A 311 -13.51 -22.25 22.85
C ILE A 311 -14.78 -23.01 22.42
N THR A 312 -14.91 -24.31 22.73
CA THR A 312 -16.05 -25.13 22.27
C THR A 312 -16.75 -25.96 23.35
N LEU A 313 -16.07 -26.32 24.44
CA LEU A 313 -16.58 -27.19 25.51
C LEU A 313 -16.68 -26.42 26.83
#